data_AF-A0A2N1M1D5-F1
#
_entry.id   AF-A0A2N1M1D5-F1
#
_cell.length_a   1.000
_cell.length_b   1.000
_cell.length_c   1.000
_cell.angle_alpha   90.00
_cell.angle_beta   90.00
_cell.angle_gamma   90.00
#
_symmetry.space_group_name_H-M   'P 1'
#
loop_
_entity.id
_entity.type
_entity.pdbx_description
1 polymer ?
#
loop_
_entity_poly.entity_id
_entity_poly.type
_entity_poly.pdbx_seq_one_letter_code
_entity_poly.pdbx_strand_id
1 'polypeptide(L)'
;REGHSLHEIIDGDEPLRPIIDFDLLVEALNAITPKLSSGQAKNLLCRAFRDTCLEIFPEWDKETMSIAESSDEKKISLHVLTFGMRLPNIAKVSAFTELVRKKLPAGLQKKGIIDNIANIGSFKSFSLRILGTPKYDKKTDKHVRIKKVIRPKDGSIFDFMIRPPNDDSRVIDSPLLVVPESEVNRCSKENNDTSSETTQADFDFVESLLGENGIEGYTLSFPSDNIPDLFPLTRNSPSHCPICDREHESDNGYILRNKKTYRFYCYCANHEREPGTRNPSVKLTISETALQREQKLPSPTKLDRSKISDPND
;
A
#
# COMPACT_ATOMS: atom_id res chain seq x y z
N ARG A 1 6.41 -23.66 15.03
CA ARG A 1 5.94 -22.26 14.88
C ARG A 1 6.04 -21.93 13.41
N GLU A 2 4.91 -21.97 12.72
CA GLU A 2 4.79 -21.73 11.28
C GLU A 2 5.34 -20.33 10.95
N GLY A 3 6.31 -20.29 10.04
CA GLY A 3 7.17 -19.14 9.80
C GLY A 3 6.57 -18.13 8.84
N HIS A 4 5.34 -17.67 9.08
CA HIS A 4 4.70 -16.71 8.16
C HIS A 4 5.54 -15.41 8.03
N SER A 5 5.79 -14.99 6.80
CA SER A 5 6.36 -13.67 6.52
C SER A 5 5.31 -12.61 6.84
N LEU A 6 5.50 -11.85 7.92
CA LEU A 6 4.62 -10.73 8.23
C LEU A 6 4.89 -9.61 7.25
N HIS A 7 3.83 -9.07 6.66
CA HIS A 7 3.91 -7.90 5.81
C HIS A 7 3.09 -6.77 6.44
N GLU A 8 3.66 -5.59 6.42
CA GLU A 8 2.99 -4.34 6.75
C GLU A 8 2.39 -3.76 5.47
N ILE A 9 1.09 -3.53 5.48
CA ILE A 9 0.39 -2.87 4.39
C ILE A 9 0.45 -1.37 4.64
N ILE A 10 0.95 -0.63 3.66
CA ILE A 10 0.94 0.84 3.67
C ILE A 10 -0.12 1.32 2.69
N ASP A 11 -1.17 1.92 3.23
CA ASP A 11 -2.31 2.51 2.54
C ASP A 11 -2.54 3.96 3.00
N GLY A 12 -3.09 4.79 2.11
CA GLY A 12 -3.37 6.21 2.42
C GLY A 12 -2.14 7.12 2.41
N ASP A 13 -2.40 8.40 2.72
CA ASP A 13 -1.39 9.48 2.74
C ASP A 13 -0.93 9.79 4.18
N GLU A 14 -0.99 8.79 5.08
CA GLU A 14 -0.65 8.93 6.49
C GLU A 14 0.87 9.07 6.71
N PRO A 15 1.31 9.63 7.85
CA PRO A 15 2.73 9.73 8.17
C PRO A 15 3.44 8.38 8.27
N LEU A 16 4.64 8.29 7.67
CA LEU A 16 5.44 7.07 7.56
C LEU A 16 6.85 7.31 8.07
N ARG A 17 7.45 6.31 8.73
CA ARG A 17 8.89 6.35 9.00
C ARG A 17 9.70 6.34 7.70
N PRO A 18 10.77 7.13 7.58
CA PRO A 18 11.69 7.02 6.47
C PRO A 18 12.30 5.61 6.42
N ILE A 19 12.22 4.97 5.26
CA ILE A 19 12.80 3.65 4.99
C ILE A 19 13.39 3.60 3.59
N ILE A 20 14.50 2.89 3.44
CA ILE A 20 15.09 2.58 2.15
C ILE A 20 15.48 1.10 2.10
N ASP A 21 15.09 0.45 1.02
CA ASP A 21 15.63 -0.85 0.61
C ASP A 21 16.73 -0.68 -0.43
N PHE A 22 17.93 -1.09 -0.04
CA PHE A 22 19.08 -1.14 -0.93
C PHE A 22 19.26 -2.57 -1.42
N ASP A 23 19.22 -2.78 -2.74
CA ASP A 23 19.50 -4.06 -3.38
C ASP A 23 20.63 -3.91 -4.43
N LEU A 24 21.87 -3.91 -3.95
CA LEU A 24 23.04 -3.71 -4.79
C LEU A 24 23.64 -5.05 -5.24
N LEU A 25 23.56 -5.35 -6.53
CA LEU A 25 24.25 -6.51 -7.10
C LEU A 25 25.77 -6.38 -6.95
N VAL A 26 26.44 -7.47 -6.56
CA VAL A 26 27.90 -7.52 -6.43
C VAL A 26 28.59 -7.28 -7.78
N GLU A 27 28.00 -7.73 -8.88
CA GLU A 27 28.46 -7.42 -10.24
C GLU A 27 28.44 -5.91 -10.52
N ALA A 28 27.36 -5.22 -10.13
CA ALA A 28 27.23 -3.78 -10.29
C ALA A 28 28.25 -3.03 -9.43
N LEU A 29 28.49 -3.49 -8.19
CA LEU A 29 29.53 -2.97 -7.31
C LEU A 29 30.93 -3.12 -7.94
N ASN A 30 31.24 -4.30 -8.48
CA ASN A 30 32.54 -4.60 -9.08
C ASN A 30 32.83 -3.76 -10.34
N ALA A 31 31.77 -3.27 -11.01
CA ALA A 31 31.88 -2.38 -12.16
C ALA A 31 32.13 -0.90 -11.79
N ILE A 32 32.09 -0.54 -10.50
CA ILE A 32 32.34 0.84 -10.04
C ILE A 32 33.84 1.10 -9.99
N THR A 33 34.24 2.26 -10.51
CA THR A 33 35.63 2.75 -10.47
C THR A 33 35.69 4.06 -9.66
N PRO A 34 36.59 4.18 -8.66
CA PRO A 34 37.49 3.13 -8.17
C PRO A 34 36.76 1.98 -7.48
N LYS A 35 37.39 0.80 -7.41
CA LYS A 35 36.80 -0.39 -6.80
C LYS A 35 36.41 -0.12 -5.34
N LEU A 36 35.17 -0.44 -5.01
CA LEU A 36 34.64 -0.38 -3.66
C LEU A 36 34.52 -1.80 -3.09
N SER A 37 35.02 -2.02 -1.88
CA SER A 37 34.72 -3.26 -1.14
C SER A 37 33.25 -3.28 -0.70
N SER A 38 32.72 -4.49 -0.45
CA SER A 38 31.36 -4.66 0.07
C SER A 38 31.13 -3.87 1.38
N GLY A 39 32.10 -3.88 2.30
CA GLY A 39 32.02 -3.12 3.55
C GLY A 39 31.99 -1.60 3.33
N GLN A 40 32.81 -1.08 2.40
CA GLN A 40 32.77 0.34 2.04
C GLN A 40 31.43 0.73 1.40
N ALA A 41 30.90 -0.10 0.50
CA ALA A 41 29.60 0.13 -0.11
C ALA A 41 28.49 0.21 0.95
N LYS A 42 28.41 -0.77 1.86
CA LYS A 42 27.43 -0.76 2.97
C LYS A 42 27.54 0.50 3.82
N ASN A 43 28.76 0.91 4.18
CA ASN A 43 28.99 2.12 4.96
C ASN A 43 28.53 3.39 4.22
N LEU A 44 28.75 3.47 2.91
CA LEU A 44 28.30 4.59 2.09
C LEU A 44 26.77 4.66 2.01
N LEU A 45 26.09 3.52 1.84
CA LEU A 45 24.63 3.43 1.80
C LEU A 45 24.01 3.91 3.12
N CYS A 46 24.45 3.35 4.25
CA CYS A 46 23.96 3.74 5.58
C CYS A 46 24.29 5.21 5.90
N ARG A 47 25.48 5.68 5.49
CA ARG A 47 25.89 7.08 5.68
C ARG A 47 25.01 8.04 4.91
N ALA A 48 24.67 7.74 3.65
CA ALA A 48 23.79 8.60 2.86
C ALA A 48 22.39 8.73 3.48
N PHE A 49 21.83 7.64 4.01
CA PHE A 49 20.58 7.66 4.77
C PHE A 49 20.70 8.56 6.02
N ARG A 50 21.69 8.30 6.87
CA ARG A 50 21.94 9.03 8.12
C ARG A 50 22.16 10.52 7.89
N ASP A 51 23.00 10.85 6.91
CA ASP A 51 23.37 12.24 6.62
C ASP A 51 22.15 13.00 6.04
N THR A 52 21.25 12.32 5.32
CA THR A 52 19.96 12.90 4.89
C THR A 52 19.01 13.13 6.07
N CYS A 53 18.94 12.18 7.01
CA CYS A 53 18.12 12.33 8.22
C CYS A 53 18.52 13.58 9.03
N LEU A 54 19.82 13.78 9.24
CA LEU A 54 20.35 14.95 9.95
C LEU A 54 20.13 16.27 9.19
N GLU A 55 20.07 16.23 7.87
CA GLU A 55 19.83 17.42 7.06
C GLU A 55 18.37 17.88 7.14
N ILE A 56 17.43 16.93 7.12
CA ILE A 56 15.99 17.25 7.20
C ILE A 56 15.53 17.50 8.64
N PHE A 57 16.20 16.89 9.62
CA PHE A 57 15.91 17.03 11.05
C PHE A 57 17.22 17.04 11.86
N PRO A 58 17.83 18.22 12.09
CA PRO A 58 19.13 18.33 12.77
C PRO A 58 19.18 17.77 14.20
N GLU A 59 18.05 17.75 14.89
CA GLU A 59 17.90 17.21 16.26
C GLU A 59 17.65 15.70 16.27
N TRP A 60 17.62 15.04 15.11
CA TRP A 60 17.36 13.61 15.01
C TRP A 60 18.41 12.78 15.76
N ASP A 61 17.93 11.89 16.62
CA ASP A 61 18.77 10.95 17.36
C ASP A 61 19.22 9.78 16.48
N LYS A 62 20.53 9.65 16.30
CA LYS A 62 21.18 8.64 15.45
C LYS A 62 21.02 7.23 16.00
N GLU A 63 20.80 7.08 17.31
CA GLU A 63 20.56 5.78 17.95
C GLU A 63 19.21 5.19 17.53
N THR A 64 18.32 6.02 16.95
CA THR A 64 17.04 5.57 16.40
C THR A 64 17.14 4.97 14.99
N MET A 65 18.35 4.89 14.43
CA MET A 65 18.59 4.26 13.13
C MET A 65 18.68 2.74 13.28
N SER A 66 17.91 2.01 12.47
CA SER A 66 17.88 0.56 12.46
C SER A 66 18.28 0.00 11.10
N ILE A 67 19.08 -1.08 11.11
CA ILE A 67 19.59 -1.73 9.89
C ILE A 67 19.30 -3.23 9.96
N ALA A 68 18.61 -3.75 8.94
CA ALA A 68 18.46 -5.17 8.72
C ALA A 68 19.25 -5.59 7.47
N GLU A 69 20.13 -6.57 7.62
CA GLU A 69 21.05 -7.02 6.58
C GLU A 69 20.71 -8.44 6.13
N SER A 70 20.44 -8.59 4.84
CA SER A 70 20.17 -9.89 4.20
C SER A 70 21.11 -10.20 3.02
N SER A 71 22.31 -9.62 3.06
CA SER A 71 23.33 -9.76 2.02
C SER A 71 23.78 -11.21 1.80
N ASP A 72 24.11 -11.53 0.56
CA ASP A 72 24.70 -12.80 0.13
C ASP A 72 25.87 -12.55 -0.86
N GLU A 73 26.37 -13.62 -1.46
CA GLU A 73 27.50 -13.56 -2.40
C GLU A 73 27.17 -12.83 -3.70
N LYS A 74 25.88 -12.72 -4.05
CA LYS A 74 25.39 -12.12 -5.29
C LYS A 74 24.94 -10.68 -5.10
N LYS A 75 24.45 -10.33 -3.90
CA LYS A 75 23.91 -9.00 -3.63
C LYS A 75 24.13 -8.51 -2.21
N ILE A 76 24.34 -7.20 -2.09
CA ILE A 76 24.29 -6.46 -0.85
C ILE A 76 22.84 -5.98 -0.68
N SER A 77 22.14 -6.57 0.29
CA SER A 77 20.77 -6.19 0.63
C SER A 77 20.70 -5.62 2.04
N LEU A 78 20.27 -4.36 2.13
CA LEU A 78 20.11 -3.62 3.37
C LEU A 78 18.74 -2.94 3.43
N HIS A 79 18.05 -3.12 4.53
CA HIS A 79 16.89 -2.32 4.90
C HIS A 79 17.31 -1.35 5.98
N VAL A 80 17.24 -0.05 5.67
CA VAL A 80 17.65 1.03 6.57
C VAL A 80 16.44 1.90 6.86
N LEU A 81 16.15 2.13 8.13
CA LEU A 81 15.03 2.97 8.56
C LEU A 81 15.39 3.73 9.84
N THR A 82 14.52 4.64 10.25
CA THR A 82 14.56 5.23 11.59
C THR A 82 13.19 5.26 12.25
N PHE A 83 13.16 5.04 13.56
CA PHE A 83 11.96 5.21 14.39
C PHE A 83 11.94 6.55 15.16
N GLY A 84 12.94 7.41 14.95
CA GLY A 84 13.04 8.72 15.62
C GLY A 84 12.25 9.84 14.93
N MET A 85 11.64 9.57 13.78
CA MET A 85 10.82 10.54 13.04
C MET A 85 9.91 9.87 12.03
N ARG A 86 8.88 10.61 11.61
CA ARG A 86 7.99 10.29 10.49
C ARG A 86 8.04 11.40 9.45
N LEU A 87 7.78 11.05 8.20
CA LEU A 87 7.54 11.99 7.11
C LEU A 87 6.04 12.11 6.89
N PRO A 88 5.52 13.27 6.44
CA PRO A 88 4.09 13.53 6.36
C PRO A 88 3.32 12.50 5.53
N ASN A 89 3.92 12.03 4.44
CA ASN A 89 3.27 11.08 3.54
C ASN A 89 4.26 10.37 2.60
N ILE A 90 3.71 9.48 1.76
CA ILE A 90 4.47 8.68 0.79
C ILE A 90 5.24 9.55 -0.22
N ALA A 91 4.68 10.68 -0.64
CA ALA A 91 5.36 11.59 -1.58
C ALA A 91 6.62 12.19 -0.95
N LYS A 92 6.57 12.56 0.34
CA LYS A 92 7.72 13.02 1.11
C LYS A 92 8.75 11.91 1.34
N VAL A 93 8.32 10.66 1.51
CA VAL A 93 9.22 9.49 1.54
C VAL A 93 9.91 9.26 0.18
N SER A 94 9.20 9.47 -0.93
CA SER A 94 9.79 9.41 -2.28
C SER A 94 10.86 10.51 -2.43
N ALA A 95 10.53 11.76 -2.09
CA ALA A 95 11.49 12.87 -2.12
C ALA A 95 12.72 12.61 -1.23
N PHE A 96 12.51 12.03 -0.04
CA PHE A 96 13.58 11.61 0.85
C PHE A 96 14.49 10.56 0.19
N THR A 97 13.91 9.55 -0.45
CA THR A 97 14.65 8.50 -1.17
C THR A 97 15.51 9.10 -2.28
N GLU A 98 14.99 10.07 -3.00
CA GLU A 98 15.70 10.81 -4.04
C GLU A 98 16.88 11.62 -3.47
N LEU A 99 16.72 12.26 -2.30
CA LEU A 99 17.81 12.94 -1.60
C LEU A 99 18.91 11.96 -1.19
N VAL A 100 18.56 10.81 -0.62
CA VAL A 100 19.53 9.77 -0.28
C VAL A 100 20.28 9.30 -1.53
N ARG A 101 19.58 9.07 -2.64
CA ARG A 101 20.21 8.68 -3.91
C ARG A 101 21.23 9.72 -4.38
N LYS A 102 20.87 11.01 -4.36
CA LYS A 102 21.75 12.10 -4.81
C LYS A 102 23.03 12.21 -3.99
N LYS A 103 23.01 11.79 -2.72
CA LYS A 103 24.19 11.78 -1.84
C LYS A 103 25.16 10.62 -2.09
N LEU A 104 24.73 9.57 -2.79
CA LEU A 104 25.61 8.44 -3.09
C LEU A 104 26.61 8.79 -4.20
N PRO A 105 27.79 8.15 -4.26
CA PRO A 105 28.67 8.23 -5.42
C PRO A 105 27.96 7.82 -6.71
N ALA A 106 28.30 8.43 -7.85
CA ALA A 106 27.61 8.21 -9.13
C ALA A 106 27.43 6.73 -9.51
N GLY A 107 28.42 5.87 -9.20
CA GLY A 107 28.34 4.42 -9.44
C GLY A 107 27.25 3.70 -8.66
N LEU A 108 26.83 4.26 -7.52
CA LEU A 108 25.78 3.73 -6.62
C LEU A 108 24.41 4.41 -6.80
N GLN A 109 24.30 5.39 -7.71
CA GLN A 109 23.03 6.08 -7.99
C GLN A 109 22.16 5.36 -9.04
N LYS A 110 22.62 4.23 -9.59
CA LYS A 110 21.94 3.55 -10.69
C LYS A 110 20.55 3.04 -10.27
N LYS A 111 19.61 3.09 -11.21
CA LYS A 111 18.26 2.54 -11.05
C LYS A 111 18.35 1.04 -10.72
N GLY A 112 17.63 0.60 -9.69
CA GLY A 112 17.64 -0.78 -9.20
C GLY A 112 18.64 -1.06 -8.07
N ILE A 113 19.46 -0.08 -7.65
CA ILE A 113 20.28 -0.18 -6.42
C ILE A 113 19.48 0.25 -5.19
N ILE A 114 18.65 1.28 -5.37
CA ILE A 114 17.72 1.78 -4.37
C ILE A 114 16.33 1.48 -4.88
N ASP A 115 15.61 0.64 -4.15
CA ASP A 115 14.19 0.50 -4.40
C ASP A 115 13.50 1.74 -3.82
N ASN A 116 12.99 2.58 -4.71
CA ASN A 116 12.06 3.61 -4.31
C ASN A 116 10.72 2.93 -4.04
N ILE A 117 10.61 2.39 -2.83
CA ILE A 117 9.40 1.81 -2.26
C ILE A 117 8.20 2.77 -2.44
N ALA A 118 8.45 4.08 -2.46
CA ALA A 118 7.46 5.14 -2.65
C ALA A 118 7.21 5.56 -4.12
N ASN A 119 7.90 4.96 -5.11
CA ASN A 119 7.56 5.12 -6.54
C ASN A 119 6.34 4.26 -6.95
N ILE A 120 5.76 3.60 -5.97
CA ILE A 120 4.42 3.08 -6.03
C ILE A 120 3.54 4.32 -5.88
N GLY A 121 3.24 4.98 -7.02
CA GLY A 121 2.53 6.25 -7.04
C GLY A 121 1.34 6.26 -6.08
N SER A 122 0.99 7.43 -5.54
CA SER A 122 0.07 7.70 -4.42
C SER A 122 -1.18 6.80 -4.32
N PHE A 123 -1.63 6.23 -5.44
CA PHE A 123 -2.78 5.34 -5.66
C PHE A 123 -2.58 3.85 -5.35
N LYS A 124 -1.41 3.42 -4.88
CA LYS A 124 -1.11 1.99 -4.73
C LYS A 124 -0.62 1.67 -3.32
N SER A 125 -1.37 0.81 -2.65
CA SER A 125 -0.89 0.13 -1.45
C SER A 125 0.34 -0.70 -1.77
N PHE A 126 1.26 -0.82 -0.82
CA PHE A 126 2.34 -1.78 -0.95
C PHE A 126 2.58 -2.50 0.37
N SER A 127 2.92 -3.78 0.25
CA SER A 127 3.24 -4.64 1.37
C SER A 127 4.76 -4.66 1.55
N LEU A 128 5.26 -4.26 2.72
CA LEU A 128 6.66 -4.47 3.07
C LEU A 128 6.79 -5.56 4.11
N ARG A 129 7.70 -6.49 3.89
CA ARG A 129 7.97 -7.53 4.88
C ARG A 129 8.53 -6.89 6.15
N ILE A 130 7.92 -7.16 7.30
CA ILE A 130 8.42 -6.71 8.60
C ILE A 130 9.84 -7.24 8.78
N LEU A 131 10.77 -6.35 9.08
CA LEU A 131 12.18 -6.70 9.16
C LEU A 131 12.43 -7.58 10.39
N GLY A 132 13.31 -8.57 10.20
CA GLY A 132 13.57 -9.62 11.19
C GLY A 132 12.66 -10.83 11.08
N THR A 133 11.61 -10.80 10.24
CA THR A 133 10.78 -11.99 9.97
C THR A 133 11.44 -12.94 8.96
N PRO A 134 11.16 -14.26 9.04
CA PRO A 134 11.67 -15.22 8.07
C PRO A 134 11.13 -14.94 6.66
N LYS A 135 12.00 -15.06 5.65
CA LYS A 135 11.62 -15.07 4.23
C LYS A 135 11.44 -16.53 3.77
N TYR A 136 10.31 -16.85 3.17
CA TYR A 136 10.16 -18.14 2.49
C TYR A 136 10.95 -18.15 1.17
N ASP A 137 11.84 -19.13 1.00
CA ASP A 137 12.58 -19.40 -0.21
C ASP A 137 11.94 -20.57 -0.95
N LYS A 138 11.22 -20.26 -2.04
CA LYS A 138 10.55 -21.25 -2.90
C LYS A 138 11.50 -22.27 -3.52
N LYS A 139 12.78 -21.92 -3.73
CA LYS A 139 13.75 -22.83 -4.36
C LYS A 139 14.24 -23.89 -3.40
N THR A 140 14.37 -23.53 -2.11
CA THR A 140 14.88 -24.43 -1.08
C THR A 140 13.78 -24.99 -0.18
N ASP A 141 12.53 -24.57 -0.41
CA ASP A 141 11.34 -24.88 0.38
C ASP A 141 11.54 -24.59 1.89
N LYS A 142 12.27 -23.50 2.19
CA LYS A 142 12.73 -23.19 3.55
C LYS A 142 12.51 -21.73 3.91
N HIS A 143 12.28 -21.50 5.19
CA HIS A 143 12.25 -20.16 5.77
C HIS A 143 13.67 -19.72 6.13
N VAL A 144 14.19 -18.73 5.40
CA VAL A 144 15.51 -18.13 5.62
C VAL A 144 15.33 -16.89 6.49
N ARG A 145 15.94 -16.89 7.69
CA ARG A 145 15.99 -15.71 8.54
C ARG A 145 17.01 -14.70 8.02
N ILE A 146 16.71 -13.42 8.23
CA ILE A 146 17.67 -12.32 8.03
C ILE A 146 18.91 -12.60 8.88
N LYS A 147 20.09 -12.52 8.25
CA LYS A 147 21.36 -12.97 8.86
C LYS A 147 21.82 -12.09 10.00
N LYS A 148 21.51 -10.79 9.96
CA LYS A 148 21.89 -9.83 11.01
C LYS A 148 20.90 -8.68 11.07
N VAL A 149 20.43 -8.38 12.27
CA VAL A 149 19.65 -7.18 12.57
C VAL A 149 20.46 -6.40 13.59
N ILE A 150 20.87 -5.18 13.24
CA ILE A 150 21.52 -4.27 14.19
C ILE A 150 20.39 -3.48 14.85
N ARG A 151 20.09 -3.84 16.10
CA ARG A 151 19.03 -3.21 16.90
C ARG A 151 19.62 -2.13 17.82
N PRO A 152 18.84 -1.09 18.16
CA PRO A 152 19.04 -0.36 19.42
C PRO A 152 18.93 -1.32 20.61
N LYS A 153 19.45 -0.93 21.77
CA LYS A 153 19.56 -1.78 22.97
C LYS A 153 18.23 -2.39 23.44
N ASP A 154 17.11 -1.75 23.13
CA ASP A 154 15.77 -2.11 23.63
C ASP A 154 14.98 -2.99 22.62
N GLY A 155 15.66 -3.33 21.51
CA GLY A 155 15.17 -3.76 20.20
C GLY A 155 13.94 -4.68 20.10
N SER A 156 12.79 -4.08 19.82
CA SER A 156 11.51 -4.74 19.54
C SER A 156 11.30 -4.98 18.03
N ILE A 157 10.29 -5.77 17.65
CA ILE A 157 9.91 -5.93 16.23
C ILE A 157 9.23 -4.66 15.67
N PHE A 158 8.64 -3.83 16.54
CA PHE A 158 7.98 -2.56 16.16
C PHE A 158 8.96 -1.50 15.68
N ASP A 159 10.23 -1.62 16.06
CA ASP A 159 11.29 -0.73 15.60
C ASP A 159 11.46 -0.83 14.08
N PHE A 160 11.02 -1.94 13.48
CA PHE A 160 11.08 -2.19 12.04
C PHE A 160 9.75 -2.04 11.31
N MET A 161 8.68 -1.66 12.02
CA MET A 161 7.44 -1.23 11.39
C MET A 161 7.57 0.22 10.94
N ILE A 162 6.95 0.53 9.81
CA ILE A 162 6.97 1.84 9.16
C ILE A 162 5.84 2.72 9.70
N ARG A 163 4.74 2.09 10.10
CA ARG A 163 3.59 2.61 10.85
C ARG A 163 3.30 1.71 12.04
N PRO A 164 4.16 1.68 13.08
CA PRO A 164 3.79 0.99 14.30
C PRO A 164 2.58 1.65 14.96
N PRO A 165 1.78 0.87 15.69
CA PRO A 165 0.70 1.44 16.49
C PRO A 165 1.27 2.40 17.53
N ASN A 166 0.61 3.55 17.71
CA ASN A 166 0.98 4.59 18.67
C ASN A 166 2.40 5.15 18.48
N ASP A 167 2.82 5.34 17.23
CA ASP A 167 4.08 6.01 16.94
C ASP A 167 3.99 7.52 17.21
N ASP A 168 4.45 7.94 18.40
CA ASP A 168 4.47 9.33 18.83
C ASP A 168 5.69 10.12 18.29
N SER A 169 6.51 9.51 17.44
CA SER A 169 7.65 10.20 16.83
C SER A 169 7.21 11.41 16.01
N ARG A 170 8.04 12.45 15.99
CA ARG A 170 7.70 13.73 15.36
C ARG A 170 7.54 13.58 13.85
N VAL A 171 6.49 14.18 13.30
CA VAL A 171 6.32 14.32 11.85
C VAL A 171 7.15 15.51 11.37
N ILE A 172 8.05 15.26 10.42
CA ILE A 172 9.01 16.24 9.90
C ILE A 172 8.64 16.62 8.48
N ASP A 173 8.04 17.79 8.31
CA ASP A 173 7.85 18.41 7.00
C ASP A 173 9.00 19.39 6.69
N SER A 174 10.10 18.82 6.19
CA SER A 174 11.27 19.63 5.81
C SER A 174 11.08 20.27 4.44
N PRO A 175 11.46 21.55 4.25
CA PRO A 175 11.43 22.21 2.94
C PRO A 175 12.39 21.57 1.92
N LEU A 176 13.33 20.73 2.36
CA LEU A 176 14.22 19.98 1.47
C LEU A 176 13.51 18.83 0.76
N LEU A 177 12.37 18.37 1.30
CA LEU A 177 11.53 17.34 0.71
C LEU A 177 10.55 17.96 -0.30
N VAL A 178 11.11 18.60 -1.32
CA VAL A 178 10.33 19.19 -2.44
C VAL A 178 9.93 18.07 -3.41
N VAL A 179 8.63 17.91 -3.61
CA VAL A 179 8.08 17.01 -4.62
C VAL A 179 7.96 17.79 -5.93
N PRO A 180 8.63 17.39 -7.03
CA PRO A 180 8.53 18.11 -8.31
C PRO A 180 7.09 18.14 -8.82
N GLU A 181 6.62 19.31 -9.29
CA GLU A 181 5.29 19.50 -9.87
C GLU A 181 4.98 18.56 -11.05
N SER A 182 5.98 17.95 -11.68
CA SER A 182 5.79 16.98 -12.77
C SER A 182 5.24 15.62 -12.31
N GLU A 183 5.33 15.28 -11.02
CA GLU A 183 4.60 14.14 -10.43
C GLU A 183 3.17 14.52 -10.02
N VAL A 184 2.94 15.79 -9.67
CA VAL A 184 1.60 16.35 -9.46
C VAL A 184 0.82 16.41 -10.79
N ASN A 185 1.49 16.74 -11.90
CA ASN A 185 0.90 16.88 -13.23
C ASN A 185 0.67 15.57 -14.02
N ARG A 186 1.14 14.41 -13.54
CA ARG A 186 0.68 13.13 -14.09
C ARG A 186 -0.73 12.75 -13.61
N CYS A 187 -1.22 13.36 -12.52
CA CYS A 187 -2.57 13.13 -12.00
C CYS A 187 -3.66 13.90 -12.74
N SER A 188 -3.33 14.95 -13.51
CA SER A 188 -4.33 15.90 -14.01
C SER A 188 -4.48 15.95 -15.54
N LYS A 189 -3.76 15.12 -16.31
CA LYS A 189 -3.79 15.16 -17.79
C LYS A 189 -4.24 13.87 -18.48
N GLU A 190 -5.23 13.17 -17.95
CA GLU A 190 -6.10 12.31 -18.79
C GLU A 190 -7.61 12.43 -18.51
N ASN A 191 -8.04 13.17 -17.49
CA ASN A 191 -9.47 13.39 -17.24
C ASN A 191 -9.83 14.88 -17.31
N ASN A 192 -9.85 15.44 -18.53
CA ASN A 192 -10.77 16.52 -18.80
C ASN A 192 -12.18 15.92 -18.83
N ASP A 193 -12.78 15.78 -17.65
CA ASP A 193 -14.22 15.78 -17.42
C ASP A 193 -14.41 15.90 -15.90
N THR A 194 -14.71 17.13 -15.45
CA THR A 194 -15.25 17.52 -14.14
C THR A 194 -14.60 16.87 -12.91
N SER A 195 -13.66 17.56 -12.26
CA SER A 195 -13.27 17.28 -10.88
C SER A 195 -14.48 17.43 -9.96
N SER A 196 -15.19 16.33 -9.67
CA SER A 196 -16.20 16.31 -8.64
C SER A 196 -15.49 16.23 -7.28
N GLU A 197 -15.47 17.34 -6.54
CA GLU A 197 -15.26 17.28 -5.09
C GLU A 197 -16.18 16.19 -4.53
N THR A 198 -15.63 15.23 -3.80
CA THR A 198 -16.41 14.14 -3.20
C THR A 198 -17.23 14.73 -2.06
N THR A 199 -18.54 14.76 -2.23
CA THR A 199 -19.47 15.31 -1.23
C THR A 199 -19.82 14.26 -0.17
N GLN A 200 -20.38 14.68 0.96
CA GLN A 200 -20.97 13.75 1.94
C GLN A 200 -22.01 12.81 1.30
N ALA A 201 -22.79 13.31 0.34
CA ALA A 201 -23.77 12.50 -0.38
C ALA A 201 -23.11 11.39 -1.22
N ASP A 202 -21.94 11.64 -1.81
CA ASP A 202 -21.18 10.60 -2.52
C ASP A 202 -20.63 9.55 -1.55
N PHE A 203 -20.20 9.97 -0.36
CA PHE A 203 -19.71 9.08 0.69
C PHE A 203 -20.83 8.14 1.18
N ASP A 204 -21.99 8.71 1.54
CA ASP A 204 -23.17 7.96 1.99
C ASP A 204 -23.65 7.00 0.89
N PHE A 205 -23.58 7.43 -0.37
CA PHE A 205 -23.89 6.58 -1.52
C PHE A 205 -22.95 5.38 -1.63
N VAL A 206 -21.63 5.58 -1.47
CA VAL A 206 -20.65 4.49 -1.52
C VAL A 206 -20.83 3.52 -0.35
N GLU A 207 -21.16 4.03 0.84
CA GLU A 207 -21.51 3.19 2.00
C GLU A 207 -22.74 2.32 1.71
N SER A 208 -23.79 2.90 1.11
CA SER A 208 -24.98 2.14 0.70
C SER A 208 -24.65 1.03 -0.31
N LEU A 209 -23.74 1.29 -1.26
CA LEU A 209 -23.30 0.30 -2.24
C LEU A 209 -22.61 -0.90 -1.59
N LEU A 210 -21.83 -0.71 -0.53
CA LEU A 210 -21.20 -1.80 0.21
C LEU A 210 -22.26 -2.73 0.82
N GLY A 211 -23.23 -2.14 1.52
CA GLY A 211 -24.33 -2.88 2.14
C GLY A 211 -25.16 -3.65 1.11
N GLU A 212 -25.56 -3.02 0.01
CA GLU A 212 -26.36 -3.67 -1.04
C GLU A 212 -25.64 -4.82 -1.75
N ASN A 213 -24.31 -4.78 -1.79
CA ASN A 213 -23.50 -5.82 -2.43
C ASN A 213 -22.95 -6.85 -1.43
N GLY A 214 -23.43 -6.83 -0.18
CA GLY A 214 -23.03 -7.80 0.86
C GLY A 214 -21.54 -7.71 1.24
N ILE A 215 -20.94 -6.53 1.08
CA ILE A 215 -19.54 -6.30 1.48
C ILE A 215 -19.54 -5.75 2.90
N GLU A 216 -19.35 -6.65 3.84
CA GLU A 216 -19.44 -6.37 5.27
C GLU A 216 -18.05 -6.35 5.95
N GLY A 217 -18.01 -5.83 7.17
CA GLY A 217 -16.83 -5.87 8.03
C GLY A 217 -15.76 -4.82 7.70
N TYR A 218 -16.16 -3.73 7.05
CA TYR A 218 -15.30 -2.61 6.72
C TYR A 218 -15.84 -1.28 7.27
N THR A 219 -14.92 -0.42 7.68
CA THR A 219 -15.16 1.02 7.90
C THR A 219 -14.71 1.75 6.64
N LEU A 220 -15.61 2.53 6.04
CA LEU A 220 -15.33 3.40 4.91
C LEU A 220 -14.64 4.69 5.38
N SER A 221 -13.60 5.12 4.66
CA SER A 221 -12.92 6.40 4.91
C SER A 221 -13.06 7.33 3.70
N PHE A 222 -13.00 8.64 3.95
CA PHE A 222 -13.04 9.62 2.88
C PHE A 222 -11.83 9.45 1.93
N PRO A 223 -12.03 9.67 0.62
CA PRO A 223 -10.91 9.80 -0.31
C PRO A 223 -9.99 10.94 0.13
N SER A 224 -8.69 10.81 -0.12
CA SER A 224 -7.76 11.92 0.06
C SER A 224 -7.90 12.93 -1.08
N ASP A 225 -7.55 14.20 -0.84
CA ASP A 225 -7.55 15.25 -1.87
C ASP A 225 -6.69 14.88 -3.09
N ASN A 226 -5.65 14.09 -2.86
CA ASN A 226 -4.75 13.60 -3.91
C ASN A 226 -5.38 12.50 -4.77
N ILE A 227 -6.41 11.81 -4.27
CA ILE A 227 -7.03 10.63 -4.89
C ILE A 227 -8.55 10.63 -4.63
N PRO A 228 -9.31 11.53 -5.26
CA PRO A 228 -10.73 11.70 -4.98
C PRO A 228 -11.57 10.47 -5.38
N ASP A 229 -11.03 9.59 -6.22
CA ASP A 229 -11.71 8.42 -6.75
C ASP A 229 -11.46 7.13 -5.97
N LEU A 230 -10.56 7.11 -4.98
CA LEU A 230 -10.28 5.93 -4.16
C LEU A 230 -10.86 6.12 -2.77
N PHE A 231 -11.75 5.21 -2.38
CA PHE A 231 -12.31 5.18 -1.03
C PHE A 231 -11.66 4.03 -0.25
N PRO A 232 -10.84 4.34 0.77
CA PRO A 232 -10.20 3.31 1.59
C PRO A 232 -11.22 2.54 2.42
N LEU A 233 -11.01 1.23 2.57
CA LEU A 233 -11.80 0.38 3.46
C LEU A 233 -10.90 -0.27 4.49
N THR A 234 -11.07 0.11 5.75
CA THR A 234 -10.35 -0.51 6.87
C THR A 234 -11.19 -1.63 7.45
N ARG A 235 -10.64 -2.84 7.54
CA ARG A 235 -11.38 -3.96 8.12
C ARG A 235 -11.61 -3.73 9.61
N ASN A 236 -12.86 -3.84 10.05
CA ASN A 236 -13.26 -3.64 11.45
C ASN A 236 -13.79 -4.91 12.12
N SER A 237 -14.08 -5.96 11.34
CA SER A 237 -14.48 -7.27 11.84
C SER A 237 -14.10 -8.38 10.85
N PRO A 238 -13.92 -9.62 11.33
CA PRO A 238 -13.76 -10.77 10.45
C PRO A 238 -14.94 -10.89 9.50
N SER A 239 -14.67 -10.96 8.20
CA SER A 239 -15.72 -11.16 7.21
C SER A 239 -15.16 -11.85 5.96
N HIS A 240 -16.06 -12.50 5.24
CA HIS A 240 -15.75 -13.14 3.98
C HIS A 240 -15.49 -12.10 2.87
N CYS A 241 -14.43 -12.29 2.08
CA CYS A 241 -14.14 -11.45 0.92
C CYS A 241 -14.60 -12.12 -0.39
N PRO A 242 -15.50 -11.47 -1.15
CA PRO A 242 -16.09 -12.03 -2.37
C PRO A 242 -15.12 -12.13 -3.55
N ILE A 243 -13.89 -11.60 -3.43
CA ILE A 243 -12.89 -11.61 -4.51
C ILE A 243 -11.98 -12.82 -4.44
N CYS A 244 -11.47 -13.13 -3.24
CA CYS A 244 -10.53 -14.24 -3.03
C CYS A 244 -11.18 -15.46 -2.38
N ASP A 245 -12.48 -15.39 -2.04
CA ASP A 245 -13.25 -16.47 -1.43
C ASP A 245 -12.66 -16.94 -0.10
N ARG A 246 -12.18 -15.99 0.72
CA ARG A 246 -11.56 -16.27 2.03
C ARG A 246 -12.13 -15.36 3.11
N GLU A 247 -12.12 -15.86 4.33
CA GLU A 247 -12.36 -15.06 5.51
C GLU A 247 -11.08 -14.28 5.86
N HIS A 248 -11.23 -12.99 6.12
CA HIS A 248 -10.12 -12.14 6.54
C HIS A 248 -10.41 -11.55 7.91
N GLU A 249 -9.41 -11.58 8.78
CA GLU A 249 -9.48 -10.94 10.10
C GLU A 249 -8.98 -9.48 10.05
N SER A 250 -7.96 -9.18 9.24
CA SER A 250 -7.30 -7.86 9.21
C SER A 250 -7.05 -7.28 7.81
N ASP A 251 -7.26 -8.04 6.74
CA ASP A 251 -6.92 -7.56 5.39
C ASP A 251 -7.91 -6.49 4.89
N ASN A 252 -7.36 -5.30 4.63
CA ASN A 252 -8.10 -4.14 4.13
C ASN A 252 -8.56 -4.31 2.66
N GLY A 253 -9.45 -3.42 2.25
CA GLY A 253 -9.92 -3.30 0.87
C GLY A 253 -9.94 -1.85 0.42
N TYR A 254 -10.43 -1.62 -0.80
CA TYR A 254 -10.69 -0.27 -1.28
C TYR A 254 -11.74 -0.29 -2.38
N ILE A 255 -12.41 0.84 -2.59
CA ILE A 255 -13.30 1.06 -3.73
C ILE A 255 -12.63 2.04 -4.67
N LEU A 256 -12.67 1.74 -5.96
CA LEU A 256 -12.28 2.69 -7.00
C LEU A 256 -13.53 3.13 -7.76
N ARG A 257 -13.73 4.45 -7.81
CA ARG A 257 -14.68 5.12 -8.68
C ARG A 257 -14.05 5.35 -10.04
N ASN A 258 -14.78 5.02 -11.10
CA ASN A 258 -14.48 5.44 -12.46
C ASN A 258 -15.77 5.93 -13.10
N LYS A 259 -15.87 7.25 -13.27
CA LYS A 259 -17.11 7.93 -13.65
C LYS A 259 -18.25 7.51 -12.69
N LYS A 260 -19.31 6.87 -13.20
CA LYS A 260 -20.45 6.38 -12.42
C LYS A 260 -20.35 4.91 -12.02
N THR A 261 -19.17 4.30 -12.14
CA THR A 261 -18.95 2.89 -11.81
C THR A 261 -18.06 2.77 -10.58
N TYR A 262 -18.48 1.95 -9.63
CA TYR A 262 -17.76 1.66 -8.41
C TYR A 262 -17.34 0.20 -8.42
N ARG A 263 -16.09 -0.07 -8.03
CA ARG A 263 -15.54 -1.41 -7.98
C ARG A 263 -14.82 -1.63 -6.66
N PHE A 264 -15.18 -2.70 -5.97
CA PHE A 264 -14.47 -3.17 -4.79
C PHE A 264 -13.25 -3.99 -5.20
N TYR A 265 -12.16 -3.79 -4.45
CA TYR A 265 -10.91 -4.50 -4.58
C TYR A 265 -10.43 -5.01 -3.22
N CYS A 266 -9.81 -6.18 -3.24
CA CYS A 266 -9.18 -6.81 -2.08
C CYS A 266 -7.67 -6.71 -2.23
N TYR A 267 -6.97 -6.22 -1.20
CA TYR A 267 -5.51 -6.14 -1.26
C TYR A 267 -4.88 -7.52 -1.36
N CYS A 268 -5.31 -8.50 -0.57
CA CYS A 268 -4.79 -9.87 -0.63
C CYS A 268 -4.88 -10.46 -2.05
N ALA A 269 -6.06 -10.38 -2.67
CA ALA A 269 -6.27 -10.87 -4.03
C ALA A 269 -5.38 -10.16 -5.07
N ASN A 270 -5.11 -8.88 -4.89
CA ASN A 270 -4.22 -8.11 -5.76
C ASN A 270 -2.75 -8.53 -5.61
N HIS A 271 -2.32 -8.99 -4.43
CA HIS A 271 -0.95 -9.44 -4.17
C HIS A 271 -0.70 -10.86 -4.68
N GLU A 272 -1.70 -11.73 -4.62
CA GLU A 272 -1.57 -13.14 -5.06
C GLU A 272 -1.73 -13.34 -6.56
N ARG A 273 -2.12 -12.31 -7.31
CA ARG A 273 -2.34 -12.40 -8.76
C ARG A 273 -1.05 -12.68 -9.54
N GLU A 274 -1.20 -13.29 -10.71
CA GLU A 274 -0.09 -13.47 -11.63
C GLU A 274 0.44 -12.12 -12.16
N PRO A 275 1.77 -11.92 -12.26
CA PRO A 275 2.36 -10.72 -12.83
C PRO A 275 1.85 -10.45 -14.25
N GLY A 276 1.42 -9.22 -14.53
CA GLY A 276 0.90 -8.82 -15.84
C GLY A 276 -0.62 -8.97 -16.02
N THR A 277 -1.31 -9.61 -15.08
CA THR A 277 -2.78 -9.72 -15.10
C THR A 277 -3.46 -8.49 -14.49
N ARG A 278 -4.74 -8.29 -14.79
CA ARG A 278 -5.54 -7.21 -14.18
C ARG A 278 -5.89 -7.57 -12.74
N ASN A 279 -5.92 -6.57 -11.85
CA ASN A 279 -6.40 -6.74 -10.49
C ASN A 279 -7.85 -7.30 -10.47
N PRO A 280 -8.12 -8.37 -9.73
CA PRO A 280 -9.47 -8.88 -9.58
C PRO A 280 -10.33 -7.88 -8.82
N SER A 281 -11.59 -7.72 -9.22
CA SER A 281 -12.53 -6.75 -8.63
C SER A 281 -13.97 -7.18 -8.80
N VAL A 282 -14.81 -6.74 -7.86
CA VAL A 282 -16.26 -6.87 -7.94
C VAL A 282 -16.85 -5.52 -8.31
N LYS A 283 -17.73 -5.49 -9.31
CA LYS A 283 -18.47 -4.27 -9.67
C LYS A 283 -19.62 -4.11 -8.67
N LEU A 284 -19.69 -2.95 -8.03
CA LEU A 284 -20.79 -2.61 -7.13
C LEU A 284 -21.95 -2.11 -7.98
N THR A 285 -23.11 -2.72 -7.78
CA THR A 285 -24.34 -2.33 -8.46
C THR A 285 -25.42 -2.03 -7.44
N ILE A 286 -26.23 -1.01 -7.74
CA ILE A 286 -27.46 -0.79 -7.00
C ILE A 286 -28.39 -1.93 -7.36
N SER A 287 -28.83 -2.67 -6.35
CA SER A 287 -29.89 -3.65 -6.54
C SER A 287 -31.17 -2.90 -6.86
N GLU A 288 -31.86 -3.22 -7.96
CA GLU A 288 -33.15 -2.59 -8.27
C GLU A 288 -34.05 -2.74 -7.04
N THR A 289 -34.45 -1.59 -6.47
CA THR A 289 -35.31 -1.53 -5.29
C THR A 289 -36.52 -2.43 -5.50
N ALA A 290 -37.05 -3.00 -4.40
CA ALA A 290 -38.25 -3.83 -4.46
C ALA A 290 -39.39 -3.16 -5.25
N LEU A 291 -39.48 -1.82 -5.19
CA LEU A 291 -40.43 -1.00 -5.96
C LEU A 291 -40.23 -1.09 -7.49
N GLN A 292 -38.97 -1.12 -7.97
CA GLN A 292 -38.66 -1.26 -9.40
C GLN A 292 -38.82 -2.71 -9.88
N ARG A 293 -38.57 -3.70 -9.01
CA ARG A 293 -38.89 -5.10 -9.29
C ARG A 293 -40.39 -5.32 -9.43
N GLU A 294 -41.21 -4.72 -8.55
CA GLU A 294 -42.68 -4.77 -8.66
C GLU A 294 -43.20 -4.10 -9.95
N GLN A 295 -42.61 -2.99 -10.37
CA GLN A 295 -42.97 -2.34 -11.64
C GLN A 295 -42.56 -3.14 -12.89
N LYS A 296 -41.62 -4.07 -12.76
CA LYS A 296 -41.18 -4.99 -13.83
C LYS A 296 -41.83 -6.37 -13.78
N LEU A 297 -42.64 -6.65 -12.76
CA LEU A 297 -43.44 -7.87 -12.77
C LEU A 297 -44.48 -7.75 -13.90
N PRO A 298 -44.62 -8.77 -14.77
CA PRO A 298 -45.71 -8.78 -15.74
C PRO A 298 -47.02 -8.64 -14.98
N SER A 299 -47.92 -7.78 -15.49
CA SER A 299 -49.25 -7.63 -14.93
C SER A 299 -49.85 -9.01 -14.72
N PRO A 300 -50.47 -9.31 -13.56
CA PRO A 300 -51.01 -10.63 -13.30
C PRO A 300 -51.87 -11.02 -14.49
N THR A 301 -51.55 -12.17 -15.10
CA THR A 301 -52.35 -12.72 -16.18
C THR A 301 -53.77 -12.74 -15.67
N LYS A 302 -54.67 -11.99 -16.32
CA LYS A 302 -56.09 -12.08 -16.01
C LYS A 302 -56.43 -13.55 -16.19
N LEU A 303 -56.62 -14.25 -15.06
CA LEU A 303 -57.31 -15.52 -15.08
C LEU A 303 -58.65 -15.17 -15.69
N ASP A 304 -58.86 -15.64 -16.92
CA ASP A 304 -60.14 -15.54 -17.57
C ASP A 304 -61.10 -16.17 -16.58
N ARG A 305 -61.98 -15.34 -15.99
CA ARG A 305 -62.97 -15.83 -15.04
C ARG A 305 -63.69 -16.94 -15.78
N SER A 306 -63.57 -18.17 -15.31
CA SER A 306 -64.51 -19.20 -15.67
C SER A 306 -65.89 -18.63 -15.36
N LYS A 307 -66.64 -18.32 -16.41
CA LYS A 307 -68.07 -18.11 -16.28
C LYS A 307 -68.58 -19.41 -15.66
N ILE A 308 -69.07 -19.31 -14.43
CA ILE A 308 -69.95 -20.33 -13.88
C ILE A 308 -71.10 -20.43 -14.88
N SER A 309 -71.14 -21.55 -15.59
CA SER A 309 -72.29 -21.99 -16.37
C SER A 309 -72.75 -23.30 -15.78
N ASP A 310 -73.53 -23.23 -14.70
CA ASP A 310 -74.86 -23.84 -14.61
C ASP A 310 -75.50 -23.50 -13.24
N PRO A 311 -76.79 -23.13 -13.15
CA PRO A 311 -77.50 -23.14 -11.89
C PRO A 311 -78.13 -24.50 -11.54
N ASN A 312 -77.94 -25.58 -12.31
CA ASN A 312 -78.28 -26.96 -11.93
C ASN A 312 -77.47 -28.03 -12.71
N ASP A 313 -76.15 -28.08 -12.52
CA ASP A 313 -75.32 -29.28 -12.78
C ASP A 313 -74.14 -29.34 -11.79
#